data_AF-A0A0U1D2R2-F1
#
_entry.id   AF-A0A0U1D2R2-F1
#
_cell.length_a   1.000
_cell.length_b   1.000
_cell.length_c   1.000
_cell.angle_alpha   90.00
_cell.angle_beta   90.00
_cell.angle_gamma   90.00
#
_symmetry.space_group_name_H-M   'P 1'
#
loop_
_entity.id
_entity.type
_entity.pdbx_description
1 polymer ?
#
loop_
_entity_poly.entity_id
_entity_poly.type
_entity_poly.pdbx_seq_one_letter_code
_entity_poly.pdbx_strand_id
1 'polypeptide(L)'
;MWFSEADKYNGLPLADLNIFETMTRWRPYLVGERTRYTYYPHTAEVGLGAAAELRGQSFTVLAEVTVDGADAHGVLFKQGGAHGGHVLFIADGRLHYVYNFLGEHEQALVSPDPVPLGRHLFGVQYRRTGTVEGSHTPLGDTALYIDDTAVAELAGMRTHPGMFALAGGGICIGRNTGSAVSQRYRTPFAFTGGAIGQVTVDLSGEPYQDLERELAAAFAKD
;
A
#
# COMPACT_ATOMS: atom_id res chain seq x y z
N MET A 1 7.26 -13.44 42.32
CA MET A 1 6.03 -12.67 42.60
C MET A 1 5.05 -12.73 41.42
N TRP A 2 5.41 -12.30 40.21
CA TRP A 2 4.50 -12.35 39.06
C TRP A 2 4.09 -13.75 38.59
N PHE A 3 5.01 -14.72 38.56
CA PHE A 3 4.68 -16.11 38.18
C PHE A 3 3.76 -16.82 39.18
N SER A 4 3.89 -16.55 40.48
CA SER A 4 3.02 -17.13 41.51
C SER A 4 1.60 -16.57 41.46
N GLU A 5 1.44 -15.28 41.15
CA GLU A 5 0.11 -14.70 40.93
C GLU A 5 -0.50 -15.21 39.60
N ALA A 6 0.30 -15.35 38.54
CA ALA A 6 -0.17 -15.92 37.28
C ALA A 6 -0.64 -17.37 37.43
N ASP A 7 0.10 -18.21 38.16
CA ASP A 7 -0.32 -19.58 38.47
C ASP A 7 -1.63 -19.60 39.29
N LYS A 8 -1.70 -18.81 40.37
CA LYS A 8 -2.88 -18.68 41.23
C LYS A 8 -4.15 -18.27 40.48
N TYR A 9 -4.03 -17.45 39.43
CA TYR A 9 -5.17 -16.96 38.65
C TYR A 9 -5.27 -17.58 37.25
N ASN A 10 -4.64 -18.73 36.99
CA ASN A 10 -4.69 -19.45 35.71
C ASN A 10 -4.21 -18.63 34.49
N GLY A 11 -3.27 -17.72 34.70
CA GLY A 11 -2.65 -16.90 33.66
C GLY A 11 -1.42 -17.53 32.99
N LEU A 12 -1.09 -18.79 33.30
CA LEU A 12 0.02 -19.51 32.68
C LEU A 12 -0.42 -20.27 31.41
N PRO A 13 0.45 -20.36 30.38
CA PRO A 13 1.80 -19.78 30.32
C PRO A 13 1.78 -18.27 30.06
N LEU A 14 2.68 -17.53 30.72
CA LEU A 14 2.94 -16.13 30.36
C LEU A 14 3.66 -16.11 29.00
N ALA A 15 3.15 -15.31 28.07
CA ALA A 15 3.83 -15.04 26.82
C ALA A 15 4.78 -13.86 27.01
N ASP A 16 6.08 -14.13 27.14
CA ASP A 16 7.17 -13.16 27.30
C ASP A 16 7.95 -12.94 25.99
N LEU A 17 7.33 -13.25 24.86
CA LEU A 17 7.93 -13.13 23.53
C LEU A 17 8.39 -11.70 23.27
N ASN A 18 9.63 -11.54 22.84
CA ASN A 18 10.09 -10.26 22.33
C ASN A 18 9.45 -9.94 20.96
N ILE A 19 9.69 -8.73 20.43
CA ILE A 19 9.07 -8.29 19.18
C ILE A 19 9.43 -9.19 17.98
N PHE A 20 10.65 -9.70 17.91
CA PHE A 20 11.07 -10.59 16.83
C PHE A 20 10.42 -11.96 16.96
N GLU A 21 10.38 -12.52 18.17
CA GLU A 21 9.68 -13.78 18.44
C GLU A 21 8.18 -13.66 18.19
N THR A 22 7.57 -12.51 18.48
CA THR A 22 6.15 -12.27 18.20
C THR A 22 5.88 -12.16 16.69
N MET A 23 6.74 -11.44 15.96
CA MET A 23 6.54 -11.12 14.54
C MET A 23 6.96 -12.22 13.57
N THR A 24 7.91 -13.07 13.96
CA THR A 24 8.44 -14.18 13.11
C THR A 24 7.78 -15.52 13.41
N ARG A 25 6.99 -15.61 14.48
CA ARG A 25 6.28 -16.84 14.83
C ARG A 25 5.21 -17.15 13.78
N TRP A 26 5.30 -18.35 13.25
CA TRP A 26 4.29 -18.84 12.31
C TRP A 26 2.92 -18.92 12.99
N ARG A 27 1.91 -18.44 12.28
CA ARG A 27 0.50 -18.53 12.63
C ARG A 27 -0.28 -18.86 11.36
N PRO A 28 -1.45 -19.51 11.42
CA PRO A 28 -2.30 -19.63 10.25
C PRO A 28 -2.67 -18.24 9.71
N TYR A 29 -2.24 -17.94 8.49
CA TYR A 29 -2.56 -16.70 7.79
C TYR A 29 -3.40 -17.00 6.56
N LEU A 30 -4.39 -16.16 6.27
CA LEU A 30 -5.23 -16.29 5.07
C LEU A 30 -4.42 -16.11 3.78
N VAL A 31 -3.27 -15.44 3.87
CA VAL A 31 -2.43 -15.07 2.72
C VAL A 31 -1.44 -16.15 2.30
N GLY A 32 -1.01 -17.03 3.22
CA GLY A 32 0.01 -18.04 2.92
C GLY A 32 1.30 -17.43 2.35
N GLU A 33 1.89 -18.08 1.35
CA GLU A 33 3.15 -17.66 0.69
C GLU A 33 2.91 -16.80 -0.57
N ARG A 34 1.70 -16.25 -0.76
CA ARG A 34 1.38 -15.52 -1.99
C ARG A 34 2.16 -14.21 -2.07
N THR A 35 2.68 -13.93 -3.26
CA THR A 35 3.37 -12.68 -3.58
C THR A 35 2.49 -11.70 -4.33
N ARG A 36 1.32 -12.12 -4.83
CA ARG A 36 0.39 -11.28 -5.59
C ARG A 36 -1.00 -11.27 -4.97
N TYR A 37 -1.61 -10.09 -4.92
CA TYR A 37 -2.86 -9.83 -4.23
C TYR A 37 -3.75 -8.94 -5.10
N THR A 38 -4.98 -9.35 -5.37
CA THR A 38 -5.95 -8.56 -6.11
C THR A 38 -7.06 -8.10 -5.17
N TYR A 39 -7.36 -6.80 -5.21
CA TYR A 39 -8.37 -6.14 -4.39
C TYR A 39 -9.39 -5.43 -5.29
N TYR A 40 -10.65 -5.42 -4.87
CA TYR A 40 -11.76 -4.85 -5.63
C TYR A 40 -12.41 -3.67 -4.88
N PRO A 41 -12.94 -2.66 -5.59
CA PRO A 41 -13.70 -1.58 -4.97
C PRO A 41 -15.00 -2.09 -4.33
N HIS A 42 -15.66 -1.24 -3.55
CA HIS A 42 -16.94 -1.54 -2.89
C HIS A 42 -16.91 -2.73 -1.92
N THR A 43 -15.73 -3.16 -1.51
CA THR A 43 -15.52 -4.18 -0.47
C THR A 43 -15.30 -3.54 0.90
N ALA A 44 -15.37 -4.38 1.95
CA ALA A 44 -14.92 -4.01 3.28
C ALA A 44 -13.39 -3.83 3.30
N GLU A 45 -12.89 -3.06 4.26
CA GLU A 45 -11.44 -2.88 4.46
C GLU A 45 -10.78 -4.23 4.78
N VAL A 46 -9.70 -4.55 4.07
CA VAL A 46 -8.95 -5.79 4.29
C VAL A 46 -7.95 -5.57 5.40
N GLY A 47 -8.24 -6.16 6.57
CA GLY A 47 -7.43 -6.03 7.78
C GLY A 47 -6.11 -6.80 7.77
N LEU A 48 -5.37 -6.62 8.86
CA LEU A 48 -4.10 -7.31 9.12
C LEU A 48 -4.28 -8.84 9.05
N GLY A 49 -3.31 -9.55 8.48
CA GLY A 49 -3.35 -11.00 8.27
C GLY A 49 -4.10 -11.48 7.02
N ALA A 50 -4.85 -10.59 6.36
CA ALA A 50 -5.46 -10.82 5.04
C ALA A 50 -4.91 -9.86 3.96
N ALA A 51 -4.39 -8.70 4.36
CA ALA A 51 -3.77 -7.73 3.48
C ALA A 51 -2.34 -8.12 3.06
N ALA A 52 -1.86 -7.53 1.98
CA ALA A 52 -0.46 -7.60 1.58
C ALA A 52 0.41 -6.92 2.64
N GLU A 53 1.47 -7.61 3.08
CA GLU A 53 2.37 -7.11 4.11
C GLU A 53 3.73 -6.78 3.50
N LEU A 54 3.99 -5.48 3.28
CA LEU A 54 5.20 -5.04 2.60
C LEU A 54 6.48 -5.39 3.37
N ARG A 55 6.47 -5.25 4.72
CA ARG A 55 7.60 -5.59 5.62
C ARG A 55 8.98 -5.13 5.12
N GLY A 56 9.04 -3.93 4.53
CA GLY A 56 10.26 -3.35 3.99
C GLY A 56 10.80 -3.97 2.70
N GLN A 57 10.03 -4.83 2.03
CA GLN A 57 10.37 -5.47 0.77
C GLN A 57 10.07 -4.54 -0.43
N SER A 58 10.58 -4.91 -1.60
CA SER A 58 10.15 -4.29 -2.86
C SER A 58 8.66 -4.59 -3.11
N PHE A 59 7.95 -3.64 -3.71
CA PHE A 59 6.53 -3.84 -4.04
C PHE A 59 6.14 -3.04 -5.27
N THR A 60 5.10 -3.52 -5.93
CA THR A 60 4.41 -2.84 -7.02
C THR A 60 2.92 -2.77 -6.70
N VAL A 61 2.30 -1.61 -6.92
CA VAL A 61 0.84 -1.42 -6.88
C VAL A 61 0.38 -1.03 -8.27
N LEU A 62 -0.60 -1.73 -8.82
CA LEU A 62 -1.18 -1.49 -10.15
C LEU A 62 -2.68 -1.35 -10.01
N ALA A 63 -3.20 -0.17 -10.30
CA ALA A 63 -4.63 0.14 -10.25
C ALA A 63 -5.20 0.24 -11.67
N GLU A 64 -6.17 -0.60 -11.95
CA GLU A 64 -6.92 -0.61 -13.19
C GLU A 64 -8.11 0.34 -13.07
N VAL A 65 -8.08 1.44 -13.85
CA VAL A 65 -9.02 2.54 -13.67
C VAL A 65 -9.51 3.04 -15.02
N THR A 66 -10.83 3.26 -15.13
CA THR A 66 -11.44 4.06 -16.19
C THR A 66 -11.69 5.45 -15.68
N VAL A 67 -11.20 6.47 -16.39
CA VAL A 67 -11.37 7.89 -16.09
C VAL A 67 -12.33 8.48 -17.11
N ASP A 68 -13.54 8.82 -16.65
CA ASP A 68 -14.63 9.31 -17.51
C ASP A 68 -14.66 10.84 -17.61
N GLY A 69 -14.06 11.54 -16.65
CA GLY A 69 -14.08 13.00 -16.57
C GLY A 69 -12.76 13.60 -16.10
N ALA A 70 -12.46 14.82 -16.58
CA ALA A 70 -11.26 15.56 -16.16
C ALA A 70 -11.34 16.03 -14.69
N ASP A 71 -12.52 15.96 -14.09
CA ASP A 71 -12.79 16.22 -12.68
C ASP A 71 -12.68 14.95 -11.80
N ALA A 72 -12.21 13.83 -12.36
CA ALA A 72 -11.95 12.62 -11.60
C ALA A 72 -11.02 12.91 -10.42
N HIS A 73 -11.42 12.44 -9.24
CA HIS A 73 -10.67 12.64 -8.01
C HIS A 73 -11.04 11.57 -6.99
N GLY A 74 -10.13 11.33 -6.05
CA GLY A 74 -10.33 10.41 -4.94
C GLY A 74 -9.27 9.32 -4.88
N VAL A 75 -9.35 8.51 -3.83
CA VAL A 75 -8.41 7.43 -3.53
C VAL A 75 -8.64 6.25 -4.46
N LEU A 76 -7.58 5.78 -5.10
CA LEU A 76 -7.60 4.54 -5.90
C LEU A 76 -7.25 3.34 -5.01
N PHE A 77 -6.18 3.47 -4.24
CA PHE A 77 -5.69 2.46 -3.32
C PHE A 77 -5.11 3.12 -2.08
N LYS A 78 -5.34 2.52 -0.91
CA LYS A 78 -4.64 2.90 0.32
C LYS A 78 -4.36 1.71 1.22
N GLN A 79 -3.24 1.78 1.93
CA GLN A 79 -2.94 0.93 3.09
C GLN A 79 -2.30 1.81 4.17
N GLY A 80 -2.76 1.69 5.41
CA GLY A 80 -2.37 2.52 6.55
C GLY A 80 -3.32 3.68 6.83
N GLY A 81 -2.80 4.69 7.53
CA GLY A 81 -3.50 5.91 7.94
C GLY A 81 -2.50 6.99 8.41
N ALA A 82 -2.92 7.90 9.28
CA ALA A 82 -2.12 9.07 9.67
C ALA A 82 -0.78 8.73 10.35
N HIS A 83 -0.68 7.56 10.99
CA HIS A 83 0.52 7.09 11.70
C HIS A 83 1.51 6.34 10.80
N GLY A 84 1.23 6.26 9.50
CA GLY A 84 2.05 5.54 8.54
C GLY A 84 1.21 4.72 7.57
N GLY A 85 1.67 4.68 6.31
CA GLY A 85 0.97 4.02 5.23
C GLY A 85 1.40 4.54 3.86
N HIS A 86 0.64 4.15 2.85
CA HIS A 86 0.75 4.69 1.51
C HIS A 86 -0.60 4.75 0.81
N VAL A 87 -0.69 5.65 -0.15
CA VAL A 87 -1.93 5.93 -0.88
C VAL A 87 -1.62 6.35 -2.31
N LEU A 88 -2.38 5.81 -3.25
CA LEU A 88 -2.44 6.21 -4.66
C LEU A 88 -3.81 6.85 -4.90
N PHE A 89 -3.84 8.08 -5.42
CA PHE A 89 -5.07 8.85 -5.57
C PHE A 89 -4.98 9.87 -6.70
N ILE A 90 -6.14 10.33 -7.18
CA ILE A 90 -6.22 11.46 -8.12
C ILE A 90 -6.68 12.71 -7.35
N ALA A 91 -5.96 13.81 -7.51
CA ALA A 91 -6.33 15.11 -6.96
C ALA A 91 -5.78 16.22 -7.86
N ASP A 92 -6.54 17.32 -7.99
CA ASP A 92 -6.19 18.46 -8.83
C ASP A 92 -5.85 18.05 -10.28
N GLY A 93 -6.58 17.06 -10.80
CA GLY A 93 -6.39 16.49 -12.14
C GLY A 93 -5.12 15.67 -12.33
N ARG A 94 -4.35 15.38 -11.27
CA ARG A 94 -3.05 14.69 -11.34
C ARG A 94 -3.07 13.38 -10.56
N LEU A 95 -2.22 12.45 -10.95
CA LEU A 95 -2.00 11.21 -10.21
C LEU A 95 -0.98 11.49 -9.10
N HIS A 96 -1.32 11.12 -7.86
CA HIS A 96 -0.47 11.27 -6.70
C HIS A 96 -0.23 9.92 -6.05
N TYR A 97 1.02 9.69 -5.67
CA TYR A 97 1.36 8.66 -4.70
C TYR A 97 2.05 9.29 -3.51
N VAL A 98 1.63 8.91 -2.31
CA VAL A 98 2.27 9.32 -1.06
C VAL A 98 2.61 8.10 -0.25
N TYR A 99 3.85 8.04 0.22
CA TYR A 99 4.26 7.16 1.29
C TYR A 99 4.45 7.98 2.58
N ASN A 100 3.55 7.81 3.53
CA ASN A 100 3.64 8.41 4.86
C ASN A 100 4.50 7.51 5.75
N PHE A 101 5.72 7.94 6.05
CA PHE A 101 6.64 7.25 6.94
C PHE A 101 6.39 7.67 8.39
N LEU A 102 5.86 6.74 9.20
CA LEU A 102 5.60 6.87 10.64
C LEU A 102 4.70 8.05 11.07
N GLY A 103 3.97 8.68 10.16
CA GLY A 103 3.23 9.91 10.45
C GLY A 103 4.11 11.16 10.54
N GLU A 104 5.41 11.01 10.38
CA GLU A 104 6.39 12.09 10.54
C GLU A 104 6.79 12.70 9.19
N HIS A 105 6.80 11.90 8.12
CA HIS A 105 7.32 12.32 6.83
C HIS A 105 6.52 11.74 5.65
N GLU A 106 5.80 12.60 4.94
CA GLU A 106 5.14 12.25 3.67
C GLU A 106 6.11 12.41 2.50
N GLN A 107 6.36 11.31 1.79
CA GLN A 107 7.19 11.26 0.58
C GLN A 107 6.27 11.13 -0.64
N ALA A 108 6.24 12.15 -1.49
CA ALA A 108 5.23 12.27 -2.55
C ALA A 108 5.84 12.19 -3.95
N LEU A 109 5.13 11.50 -4.85
CA LEU A 109 5.32 11.53 -6.29
C LEU A 109 4.03 12.05 -6.93
N VAL A 110 4.13 12.93 -7.91
CA VAL A 110 2.98 13.55 -8.59
C VAL A 110 3.24 13.57 -10.08
N SER A 111 2.24 13.19 -10.89
CA SER A 111 2.35 13.29 -12.35
C SER A 111 2.55 14.74 -12.80
N PRO A 112 3.48 15.01 -13.74
CA PRO A 112 3.77 16.35 -14.25
C PRO A 112 2.70 16.86 -15.21
N ASP A 113 1.87 15.96 -15.73
CA ASP A 113 0.72 16.24 -16.60
C ASP A 113 -0.60 15.77 -15.96
N PRO A 114 -1.75 16.33 -16.41
CA PRO A 114 -3.06 15.84 -16.02
C PRO A 114 -3.28 14.38 -16.41
N VAL A 115 -4.10 13.67 -15.63
CA VAL A 115 -4.48 12.29 -15.92
C VAL A 115 -5.32 12.25 -17.20
N PRO A 116 -4.93 11.44 -18.21
CA PRO A 116 -5.71 11.27 -19.43
C PRO A 116 -7.06 10.60 -19.17
N LEU A 117 -8.04 10.89 -20.03
CA LEU A 117 -9.33 10.19 -20.05
C LEU A 117 -9.17 8.80 -20.67
N GLY A 118 -10.00 7.87 -20.22
CA GLY A 118 -10.05 6.51 -20.74
C GLY A 118 -9.57 5.47 -19.74
N ARG A 119 -9.24 4.29 -20.27
CA ARG A 119 -8.80 3.13 -19.49
C ARG A 119 -7.29 3.18 -19.31
N HIS A 120 -6.82 3.14 -18.07
CA HIS A 120 -5.41 3.23 -17.72
C HIS A 120 -5.02 2.26 -16.61
N LEU A 121 -3.75 1.87 -16.60
CA LEU A 121 -3.08 1.26 -15.46
C LEU A 121 -2.27 2.32 -14.72
N PHE A 122 -2.69 2.70 -13.53
CA PHE A 122 -1.93 3.60 -12.67
C PHE A 122 -1.04 2.80 -11.73
N GLY A 123 0.27 2.98 -11.86
CA GLY A 123 1.27 2.13 -11.24
C GLY A 123 2.15 2.85 -10.24
N VAL A 124 2.59 2.15 -9.20
CA VAL A 124 3.76 2.54 -8.41
C VAL A 124 4.67 1.35 -8.24
N GLN A 125 5.99 1.54 -8.39
CA GLN A 125 6.98 0.53 -8.07
C GLN A 125 7.98 1.09 -7.07
N TYR A 126 8.22 0.36 -5.98
CA TYR A 126 9.30 0.59 -5.04
C TYR A 126 10.31 -0.57 -5.14
N ARG A 127 11.56 -0.24 -5.45
CA ARG A 127 12.69 -1.17 -5.52
C ARG A 127 13.60 -0.93 -4.34
N ARG A 128 13.60 -1.83 -3.37
CA ARG A 128 14.50 -1.72 -2.22
C ARG A 128 15.96 -1.77 -2.69
N THR A 129 16.74 -0.77 -2.29
CA THR A 129 18.18 -0.66 -2.57
C THR A 129 19.04 -0.92 -1.34
N GLY A 130 18.46 -0.86 -0.13
CA GLY A 130 19.17 -1.17 1.10
C GLY A 130 18.42 -0.76 2.36
N THR A 131 19.18 -0.28 3.33
CA THR A 131 18.69 0.31 4.59
C THR A 131 19.49 1.57 4.91
N VAL A 132 18.90 2.51 5.66
CA VAL A 132 19.64 3.64 6.23
C VAL A 132 20.74 3.10 7.14
N GLU A 133 21.96 3.64 6.98
CA GLU A 133 23.14 3.24 7.77
C GLU A 133 22.87 3.29 9.27
N GLY A 134 23.30 2.26 10.00
CA GLY A 134 23.08 2.15 11.44
C GLY A 134 21.64 1.90 11.88
N SER A 135 20.73 1.57 10.95
CA SER A 135 19.32 1.30 11.27
C SER A 135 18.73 0.15 10.45
N HIS A 136 17.50 -0.25 10.78
CA HIS A 136 16.73 -1.22 10.01
C HIS A 136 15.75 -0.58 9.02
N THR A 137 15.74 0.75 8.88
CA THR A 137 14.82 1.47 7.98
C THR A 137 15.17 1.18 6.52
N PRO A 138 14.30 0.49 5.76
CA PRO A 138 14.55 0.22 4.35
C PRO A 138 14.57 1.49 3.50
N LEU A 139 15.44 1.48 2.49
CA LEU A 139 15.56 2.49 1.45
C LEU A 139 15.35 1.85 0.08
N GLY A 140 14.81 2.62 -0.84
CA GLY A 140 14.64 2.18 -2.22
C GLY A 140 14.22 3.29 -3.17
N ASP A 141 14.34 2.98 -4.45
CA ASP A 141 13.95 3.89 -5.53
C ASP A 141 12.50 3.63 -5.89
N THR A 142 11.73 4.70 -6.06
CA THR A 142 10.30 4.64 -6.31
C THR A 142 9.96 5.34 -7.61
N ALA A 143 9.11 4.75 -8.43
CA ALA A 143 8.60 5.34 -9.65
C ALA A 143 7.07 5.25 -9.70
N LEU A 144 6.44 6.33 -10.18
CA LEU A 144 5.01 6.45 -10.45
C LEU A 144 4.80 6.32 -11.96
N TYR A 145 3.79 5.56 -12.36
CA TYR A 145 3.52 5.21 -13.74
C TYR A 145 2.09 5.56 -14.14
N ILE A 146 1.95 5.96 -15.40
CA ILE A 146 0.69 5.93 -16.15
C ILE A 146 0.93 4.99 -17.32
N ASP A 147 0.21 3.88 -17.34
CA ASP A 147 0.40 2.76 -18.25
C ASP A 147 1.85 2.25 -18.18
N ASP A 148 2.57 2.22 -19.29
CA ASP A 148 3.96 1.77 -19.40
C ASP A 148 5.01 2.86 -19.11
N THR A 149 4.56 4.10 -18.88
CA THR A 149 5.42 5.29 -18.82
C THR A 149 5.64 5.75 -17.39
N ALA A 150 6.91 5.83 -16.97
CA ALA A 150 7.30 6.44 -15.71
C ALA A 150 7.12 7.96 -15.78
N VAL A 151 6.21 8.50 -14.96
CA VAL A 151 5.86 9.93 -14.96
C VAL A 151 6.51 10.72 -13.83
N ALA A 152 6.93 10.05 -12.75
CA ALA A 152 7.69 10.66 -11.65
C ALA A 152 8.56 9.62 -10.96
N GLU A 153 9.68 10.04 -10.38
CA GLU A 153 10.62 9.18 -9.66
C GLU A 153 11.10 9.83 -8.36
N LEU A 154 11.42 9.00 -7.37
CA LEU A 154 11.99 9.39 -6.08
C LEU A 154 13.02 8.35 -5.65
N ALA A 155 14.29 8.75 -5.63
CA ALA A 155 15.37 7.92 -5.10
C ALA A 155 15.40 7.94 -3.56
N GLY A 156 15.77 6.82 -2.94
CA GLY A 156 15.99 6.74 -1.50
C GLY A 156 14.75 6.95 -0.63
N MET A 157 13.56 6.61 -1.12
CA MET A 157 12.32 6.61 -0.34
C MET A 157 12.47 5.67 0.86
N ARG A 158 12.13 6.16 2.05
CA ARG A 158 12.11 5.39 3.30
C ARG A 158 10.78 4.66 3.44
N THR A 159 10.85 3.38 3.76
CA THR A 159 9.66 2.56 4.04
C THR A 159 9.71 1.98 5.45
N HIS A 160 8.62 1.39 5.93
CA HIS A 160 8.58 0.73 7.24
C HIS A 160 9.26 -0.64 7.17
N PRO A 161 10.13 -1.00 8.13
CA PRO A 161 10.64 -2.37 8.25
C PRO A 161 9.57 -3.37 8.73
N GLY A 162 8.52 -2.86 9.40
CA GLY A 162 7.43 -3.64 9.95
C GLY A 162 6.11 -3.46 9.19
N MET A 163 5.03 -3.88 9.85
CA MET A 163 3.66 -3.80 9.31
C MET A 163 3.08 -2.40 9.53
N PHE A 164 2.17 -1.97 8.66
CA PHE A 164 1.31 -0.80 8.92
C PHE A 164 0.08 -1.21 9.73
N ALA A 165 -0.76 -0.22 10.02
CA ALA A 165 -2.14 -0.44 10.46
C ALA A 165 -2.31 -1.11 11.84
N LEU A 166 -1.33 -0.96 12.74
CA LEU A 166 -1.44 -1.47 14.13
C LEU A 166 -2.66 -0.93 14.89
N ALA A 167 -3.14 0.25 14.50
CA ALA A 167 -4.35 0.89 15.04
C ALA A 167 -5.51 0.93 14.02
N GLY A 168 -5.54 -0.03 13.08
CA GLY A 168 -6.46 -0.03 11.94
C GLY A 168 -5.89 0.68 10.72
N GLY A 169 -6.62 0.64 9.60
CA GLY A 169 -6.13 1.16 8.33
C GLY A 169 -5.52 0.07 7.44
N GLY A 170 -6.16 -1.08 7.30
CA GLY A 170 -5.85 -2.10 6.29
C GLY A 170 -6.02 -1.61 4.85
N ILE A 171 -6.07 -2.51 3.87
CA ILE A 171 -6.19 -2.13 2.45
C ILE A 171 -7.63 -1.73 2.12
N CYS A 172 -7.81 -0.61 1.42
CA CYS A 172 -9.10 -0.18 0.89
C CYS A 172 -8.95 0.39 -0.53
N ILE A 173 -9.89 0.03 -1.40
CA ILE A 173 -9.94 0.45 -2.81
C ILE A 173 -11.08 1.45 -2.98
N GLY A 174 -10.79 2.58 -3.64
CA GLY A 174 -11.79 3.60 -3.93
C GLY A 174 -12.08 4.61 -2.82
N ARG A 175 -11.49 4.48 -1.62
CA ARG A 175 -11.67 5.40 -0.49
C ARG A 175 -10.61 5.23 0.59
N ASN A 176 -10.42 6.24 1.43
CA ASN A 176 -9.68 6.16 2.68
C ASN A 176 -10.63 6.21 3.88
N THR A 177 -10.91 5.07 4.50
CA THR A 177 -11.62 4.96 5.77
C THR A 177 -10.77 5.40 6.97
N GLY A 178 -11.39 5.95 8.01
CA GLY A 178 -10.69 6.36 9.22
C GLY A 178 -9.83 7.61 9.05
N SER A 179 -8.57 7.55 9.51
CA SER A 179 -7.61 8.66 9.41
C SER A 179 -6.98 8.72 8.01
N ALA A 180 -6.78 9.93 7.48
CA ALA A 180 -6.15 10.12 6.18
C ALA A 180 -4.69 9.65 6.21
N VAL A 181 -4.25 8.96 5.15
CA VAL A 181 -2.82 8.63 4.98
C VAL A 181 -2.00 9.89 4.68
N SER A 182 -2.57 10.85 3.95
CA SER A 182 -1.91 12.09 3.55
C SER A 182 -2.74 13.32 3.93
N GLN A 183 -2.06 14.41 4.26
CA GLN A 183 -2.67 15.73 4.49
C GLN A 183 -3.25 16.37 3.21
N ARG A 184 -2.95 15.82 2.03
CA ARG A 184 -3.40 16.34 0.72
C ARG A 184 -4.89 16.16 0.46
N TYR A 185 -5.61 15.38 1.26
CA TYR A 185 -7.06 15.23 1.15
C TYR A 185 -7.72 15.01 2.51
N ARG A 186 -9.05 15.08 2.56
CA ARG A 186 -9.85 14.74 3.74
C ARG A 186 -10.62 13.45 3.51
N THR A 187 -10.66 12.57 4.51
CA THR A 187 -11.41 11.30 4.40
C THR A 187 -12.92 11.55 4.24
N PRO A 188 -13.65 10.68 3.51
CA PRO A 188 -13.19 9.43 2.92
C PRO A 188 -12.49 9.58 1.56
N PHE A 189 -12.50 10.78 0.96
CA PHE A 189 -11.99 11.08 -0.39
C PHE A 189 -12.30 9.97 -1.40
N ALA A 190 -13.59 9.63 -1.50
CA ALA A 190 -14.07 8.55 -2.35
C ALA A 190 -13.80 8.87 -3.83
N PHE A 191 -13.41 7.85 -4.60
CA PHE A 191 -13.17 8.00 -6.03
C PHE A 191 -14.47 8.32 -6.78
N THR A 192 -14.41 9.35 -7.63
CA THR A 192 -15.49 9.79 -8.52
C THR A 192 -14.91 10.19 -9.88
N GLY A 193 -15.77 10.37 -10.89
CA GLY A 193 -15.34 10.69 -12.26
C GLY A 193 -14.79 9.49 -13.04
N GLY A 194 -15.15 8.27 -12.64
CA GLY A 194 -14.68 7.03 -13.27
C GLY A 194 -15.07 5.77 -12.51
N ALA A 195 -14.45 4.65 -12.87
CA ALA A 195 -14.58 3.36 -12.19
C ALA A 195 -13.21 2.70 -11.96
N ILE A 196 -13.06 2.01 -10.82
CA ILE A 196 -11.91 1.15 -10.55
C ILE A 196 -12.33 -0.28 -10.89
N GLY A 197 -11.56 -1.00 -11.71
CA GLY A 197 -11.79 -2.41 -11.95
C GLY A 197 -11.26 -3.23 -10.78
N GLN A 198 -9.95 -3.16 -10.59
CA GLN A 198 -9.22 -3.85 -9.52
C GLN A 198 -7.89 -3.15 -9.21
N VAL A 199 -7.29 -3.53 -8.09
CA VAL A 199 -5.94 -3.13 -7.73
C VAL A 199 -5.13 -4.36 -7.36
N THR A 200 -4.00 -4.53 -8.05
CA THR A 200 -3.03 -5.59 -7.77
C THR A 200 -1.87 -5.03 -6.95
N VAL A 201 -1.54 -5.72 -5.85
CA VAL A 201 -0.30 -5.51 -5.09
C VAL A 201 0.59 -6.72 -5.31
N ASP A 202 1.80 -6.49 -5.81
CA ASP A 202 2.79 -7.51 -6.11
C ASP A 202 4.06 -7.29 -5.27
N LEU A 203 4.53 -8.37 -4.62
CA LEU A 203 5.69 -8.42 -3.73
C LEU A 203 6.80 -9.33 -4.29
N SER A 204 6.66 -9.82 -5.52
CA SER A 204 7.61 -10.76 -6.13
C SER A 204 8.95 -10.09 -6.48
N GLY A 205 8.93 -8.78 -6.70
CA GLY A 205 10.08 -8.01 -7.19
C GLY A 205 10.23 -8.06 -8.72
N GLU A 206 9.23 -8.58 -9.45
CA GLU A 206 9.20 -8.56 -10.90
C GLU A 206 9.28 -7.12 -11.47
N PRO A 207 9.92 -6.94 -12.64
CA PRO A 207 9.95 -5.64 -13.33
C PRO A 207 8.53 -5.12 -13.61
N TYR A 208 8.32 -3.81 -13.44
CA TYR A 208 7.02 -3.18 -13.63
C TYR A 208 6.44 -3.48 -15.02
N GLN A 209 7.27 -3.43 -16.07
CA GLN A 209 6.84 -3.64 -17.46
C GLN A 209 6.35 -5.06 -17.75
N ASP A 210 6.77 -6.05 -16.97
CA ASP A 210 6.32 -7.43 -17.15
C ASP A 210 4.94 -7.61 -16.49
N LEU A 211 4.79 -7.06 -15.29
CA LEU A 211 3.51 -7.00 -14.56
C LEU A 211 2.45 -6.19 -15.32
N GLU A 212 2.82 -5.01 -15.81
CA GLU A 212 1.96 -4.14 -16.60
C GLU A 212 1.48 -4.87 -17.86
N ARG A 213 2.39 -5.48 -18.63
CA ARG A 213 2.00 -6.21 -19.85
C ARG A 213 1.07 -7.38 -19.58
N GLU A 214 1.31 -8.13 -18.51
CA GLU A 214 0.44 -9.23 -18.10
C GLU A 214 -0.98 -8.72 -17.77
N LEU A 215 -1.06 -7.66 -16.95
CA LEU A 215 -2.35 -7.08 -16.54
C LEU A 215 -3.05 -6.37 -17.69
N ALA A 216 -2.34 -5.62 -18.53
CA ALA A 216 -2.90 -4.95 -19.71
C ALA A 216 -3.46 -5.98 -20.70
N ALA A 217 -2.78 -7.12 -20.89
CA ALA A 217 -3.27 -8.21 -21.73
C ALA A 217 -4.48 -8.92 -21.14
N ALA A 218 -4.60 -9.01 -19.82
CA ALA A 218 -5.81 -9.50 -19.15
C ALA A 218 -6.95 -8.47 -19.30
N PHE A 219 -6.66 -7.20 -19.03
CA PHE A 219 -7.62 -6.10 -19.07
C PHE A 219 -8.18 -5.86 -20.47
N ALA A 220 -7.39 -6.03 -21.53
CA ALA A 220 -7.85 -5.89 -22.90
C ALA A 220 -8.79 -7.01 -23.38
N LYS A 221 -8.90 -8.12 -22.63
CA LYS A 221 -9.76 -9.28 -22.98
C LYS A 221 -11.16 -9.18 -22.37
N ASP A 222 -11.37 -8.25 -21.45
CA ASP A 222 -12.66 -7.94 -20.80
C ASP A 222 -13.33 -6.71 -21.44
#